data_AF-A0A9E0LP21-F1
#
_entry.id   AF-A0A9E0LP21-F1
#
_cell.length_a   1.000
_cell.length_b   1.000
_cell.length_c   1.000
_cell.angle_alpha   90.00
_cell.angle_beta   90.00
_cell.angle_gamma   90.00
#
_symmetry.space_group_name_H-M   'P 1'
#
loop_
_entity.id
_entity.type
_entity.pdbx_description
1 polymer ?
#
loop_
_entity_poly.entity_id
_entity_poly.type
_entity_poly.pdbx_seq_one_letter_code
_entity_poly.pdbx_strand_id
1 'polypeptide(L)'
;MAILFFVELLILFFISQKTTQSISQFLYKITKSKRITIFFLAFLFLPGTIIHEFSHAIAAAITGVRVGRMDLMPEYIQGGLKLGSVQVGKADIVRNFFIGIAPFISGTILLLVIIYIVLSYSFFASFGITILSLYLVFVISNTMFSSRKDMEGAVEFFILIAVFLLAFYLLGLRFDTISLNFLSIFNHMFKIGSYYLLVPLGIDIFIITFTAIIFRSH
;
A
#
# COMPACT_ATOMS: atom_id res chain seq x y z
N MET A 1 8.32 11.70 -15.62
CA MET A 1 7.25 11.64 -14.59
C MET A 1 7.18 10.29 -13.89
N ALA A 2 7.44 9.16 -14.57
CA ALA A 2 7.45 7.84 -13.93
C ALA A 2 8.36 7.76 -12.68
N ILE A 3 9.60 8.25 -12.76
CA ILE A 3 10.52 8.26 -11.61
C ILE A 3 9.92 9.01 -10.42
N LEU A 4 9.31 10.19 -10.67
CA LEU A 4 8.68 10.98 -9.62
C LEU A 4 7.55 10.21 -8.93
N PHE A 5 6.67 9.56 -9.70
CA PHE A 5 5.59 8.74 -9.17
C PHE A 5 6.09 7.62 -8.24
N PHE A 6 7.14 6.90 -8.65
CA PHE A 6 7.73 5.85 -7.79
C PHE A 6 8.42 6.42 -6.56
N VAL A 7 9.08 7.58 -6.68
CA VAL A 7 9.67 8.29 -5.53
C VAL A 7 8.58 8.75 -4.56
N GLU A 8 7.44 9.26 -5.04
CA GLU A 8 6.30 9.64 -4.21
C GLU A 8 5.69 8.44 -3.48
N LEU A 9 5.54 7.30 -4.15
CA LEU A 9 5.11 6.05 -3.51
C LEU A 9 6.09 5.58 -2.44
N LEU A 10 7.40 5.69 -2.70
CA LEU A 10 8.44 5.38 -1.72
C LEU A 10 8.37 6.31 -0.51
N ILE A 11 8.19 7.61 -0.73
CA ILE A 11 8.00 8.59 0.34
C ILE A 11 6.74 8.26 1.14
N LEU A 12 5.63 7.96 0.45
CA LEU A 12 4.36 7.58 1.06
C LEU A 12 4.49 6.31 1.89
N PHE A 13 5.31 5.34 1.48
CA PHE A 13 5.62 4.15 2.27
C PHE A 13 6.27 4.51 3.62
N PHE A 14 7.30 5.36 3.62
CA PHE A 14 7.96 5.75 4.86
C PHE A 14 7.08 6.64 5.74
N ILE A 15 6.29 7.51 5.12
CA ILE A 15 5.38 8.41 5.82
C ILE A 15 4.23 7.62 6.45
N SER A 16 3.56 6.72 5.72
CA SER A 16 2.47 5.89 6.26
C SER A 16 2.91 5.02 7.44
N GLN A 17 4.12 4.45 7.38
CA GLN A 17 4.69 3.71 8.50
C GLN A 17 4.84 4.60 9.74
N LYS A 18 5.34 5.84 9.58
CA LYS A 18 5.43 6.82 10.67
C LYS A 18 4.06 7.25 11.16
N THR A 19 3.10 7.48 10.28
CA THR A 19 1.72 7.88 10.64
C THR A 19 1.07 6.82 11.51
N THR A 20 1.13 5.56 11.09
CA THR A 20 0.58 4.42 11.84
C THR A 20 1.23 4.30 13.23
N GLN A 21 2.55 4.47 13.32
CA GLN A 21 3.26 4.50 14.59
C GLN A 21 2.87 5.68 15.48
N SER A 22 2.76 6.89 14.93
CA SER A 22 2.34 8.10 15.65
C SER A 22 0.93 7.97 16.21
N ILE A 23 -0.01 7.43 15.42
CA ILE A 23 -1.38 7.15 15.87
C ILE A 23 -1.37 6.09 16.96
N SER A 24 -0.58 5.02 16.80
CA SER A 24 -0.45 3.96 17.81
C SER A 24 0.07 4.50 19.14
N GLN A 25 1.13 5.30 19.11
CA GLN A 25 1.67 5.95 20.30
C GLN A 25 0.65 6.90 20.93
N PHE A 26 -0.13 7.61 20.12
CA PHE A 26 -1.17 8.51 20.61
C PHE A 26 -2.30 7.80 21.32
N LEU A 27 -2.86 6.78 20.69
CA LEU A 27 -3.86 5.93 21.31
C LEU A 27 -3.33 5.25 22.57
N TYR A 28 -2.06 4.82 22.58
CA TYR A 28 -1.44 4.23 23.77
C TYR A 28 -1.28 5.22 24.92
N LYS A 29 -0.89 6.47 24.65
CA LYS A 29 -0.76 7.47 25.72
C LYS A 29 -2.11 7.84 26.34
N ILE A 30 -3.18 7.86 25.55
CA ILE A 30 -4.55 8.13 26.03
C ILE A 30 -5.11 6.93 26.80
N THR A 31 -5.05 5.73 26.19
CA THR A 31 -5.71 4.55 26.75
C THR A 31 -4.89 3.87 27.85
N LYS A 32 -3.56 4.09 27.88
CA LYS A 32 -2.58 3.40 28.74
C LYS A 32 -2.66 1.86 28.67
N SER A 33 -3.33 1.32 27.65
CA SER A 33 -3.59 -0.10 27.50
C SER A 33 -3.26 -0.54 26.08
N LYS A 34 -2.29 -1.45 25.97
CA LYS A 34 -1.87 -2.01 24.67
C LYS A 34 -3.04 -2.68 23.95
N ARG A 35 -3.89 -3.41 24.69
CA ARG A 35 -5.04 -4.12 24.12
C ARG A 35 -6.06 -3.17 23.50
N ILE A 36 -6.40 -2.10 24.21
CA ILE A 36 -7.38 -1.11 23.75
C ILE A 36 -6.83 -0.34 22.54
N THR A 37 -5.54 0.05 22.59
CA THR A 37 -4.85 0.69 21.46
C THR A 37 -4.92 -0.15 20.19
N ILE A 38 -4.61 -1.44 20.30
CA ILE A 38 -4.65 -2.37 19.16
C ILE A 38 -6.06 -2.49 18.60
N PHE A 39 -7.06 -2.61 19.47
CA PHE A 39 -8.46 -2.69 19.04
C PHE A 39 -8.89 -1.46 18.26
N PHE A 40 -8.56 -0.26 18.73
CA PHE A 40 -8.86 0.99 18.01
C PHE A 40 -8.13 1.09 16.67
N LEU A 41 -6.84 0.72 16.63
CA LEU A 41 -6.09 0.70 15.37
C LEU A 41 -6.68 -0.29 14.37
N ALA A 42 -7.01 -1.51 14.81
CA ALA A 42 -7.60 -2.51 13.95
C ALA A 42 -8.96 -2.06 13.42
N PHE A 43 -9.79 -1.43 14.26
CA PHE A 43 -11.06 -0.87 13.82
C PHE A 43 -10.87 0.26 12.80
N LEU A 44 -9.93 1.18 13.05
CA LEU A 44 -9.62 2.30 12.16
C LEU A 44 -9.10 1.83 10.79
N PHE A 45 -8.22 0.84 10.76
CA PHE A 45 -7.60 0.33 9.54
C PHE A 45 -8.33 -0.88 8.94
N LEU A 46 -9.47 -1.29 9.51
CA LEU A 46 -10.20 -2.48 9.07
C LEU A 46 -10.57 -2.46 7.58
N PRO A 47 -11.14 -1.37 7.01
CA PRO A 47 -11.52 -1.37 5.60
C PRO A 47 -10.32 -1.60 4.67
N GLY A 48 -9.19 -0.97 4.99
CA GLY A 48 -7.95 -1.11 4.25
C GLY A 48 -7.30 -2.49 4.41
N THR A 49 -7.39 -3.06 5.60
CA THR A 49 -6.89 -4.41 5.90
C THR A 49 -7.72 -5.46 5.14
N ILE A 50 -9.03 -5.29 5.04
CA ILE A 50 -9.90 -6.14 4.21
C ILE A 50 -9.45 -6.08 2.76
N ILE A 51 -9.28 -4.87 2.20
CA ILE A 51 -8.82 -4.70 0.81
C ILE A 51 -7.46 -5.39 0.63
N HIS A 52 -6.54 -5.25 1.59
CA HIS A 52 -5.22 -5.85 1.55
C HIS A 52 -5.28 -7.39 1.48
N GLU A 53 -5.90 -8.03 2.48
CA GLU A 53 -5.96 -9.49 2.55
C GLU A 53 -6.79 -10.10 1.42
N PHE A 54 -7.84 -9.40 0.97
CA PHE A 54 -8.63 -9.83 -0.17
C PHE A 54 -7.85 -9.76 -1.48
N SER A 55 -6.91 -8.82 -1.60
CA SER A 55 -6.03 -8.72 -2.77
C SER A 55 -5.09 -9.90 -2.87
N HIS A 56 -4.51 -10.33 -1.74
CA HIS A 56 -3.74 -11.57 -1.66
C HIS A 56 -4.60 -12.78 -2.04
N ALA A 57 -5.82 -12.89 -1.50
CA ALA A 57 -6.73 -13.99 -1.79
C ALA A 57 -7.13 -14.05 -3.27
N ILE A 58 -7.46 -12.91 -3.89
CA ILE A 58 -7.79 -12.83 -5.32
C ILE A 58 -6.57 -13.21 -6.15
N ALA A 59 -5.39 -12.68 -5.85
CA ALA A 59 -4.18 -12.99 -6.61
C ALA A 59 -3.81 -14.48 -6.50
N ALA A 60 -3.96 -15.07 -5.31
CA ALA A 60 -3.77 -16.51 -5.11
C ALA A 60 -4.80 -17.31 -5.92
N ALA A 61 -6.07 -16.93 -5.91
CA ALA A 61 -7.12 -17.59 -6.69
C ALA A 61 -6.85 -17.51 -8.21
N ILE A 62 -6.49 -16.33 -8.72
CA ILE A 62 -6.17 -16.11 -10.15
C ILE A 62 -4.94 -16.94 -10.56
N THR A 63 -3.94 -17.04 -9.69
CA THR A 63 -2.72 -17.84 -9.94
C THR A 63 -2.89 -19.33 -9.63
N GLY A 64 -4.09 -19.77 -9.25
CA GLY A 64 -4.40 -21.17 -8.94
C GLY A 64 -3.75 -21.70 -7.66
N VAL A 65 -3.35 -20.82 -6.74
CA VAL A 65 -2.81 -21.17 -5.43
C VAL A 65 -3.97 -21.29 -4.43
N ARG A 66 -3.90 -22.31 -3.56
CA ARG A 66 -4.95 -22.55 -2.56
C ARG A 66 -4.99 -21.40 -1.54
N VAL A 67 -6.18 -20.84 -1.37
CA VAL A 67 -6.49 -19.85 -0.33
C VAL A 67 -7.04 -20.58 0.90
N GLY A 68 -6.43 -20.33 2.06
CA GLY A 68 -6.83 -20.89 3.35
C GLY A 68 -7.70 -19.92 4.15
N ARG A 69 -7.52 -19.91 5.47
CA ARG A 69 -8.27 -19.03 6.37
C ARG A 69 -7.81 -17.58 6.24
N MET A 70 -8.75 -16.66 6.42
CA MET A 70 -8.53 -15.23 6.49
C MET A 70 -8.89 -14.76 7.89
N ASP A 71 -7.91 -14.17 8.59
CA ASP A 71 -8.04 -13.67 9.95
C ASP A 71 -7.82 -12.15 9.92
N LEU A 72 -8.85 -11.38 10.28
CA LEU A 72 -8.80 -9.91 10.33
C LEU A 72 -8.55 -9.39 11.76
N MET A 73 -8.29 -10.29 12.70
CA MET A 73 -7.96 -9.90 14.07
C MET A 73 -6.49 -9.54 14.18
N PRO A 74 -6.16 -8.43 14.85
CA PRO A 74 -4.79 -8.02 15.03
C PRO A 74 -4.06 -8.93 16.02
N GLU A 75 -2.83 -9.30 15.70
CA GLU A 75 -1.94 -10.10 16.55
C GLU A 75 -0.61 -9.38 16.80
N TYR A 76 -0.08 -9.55 18.02
CA TYR A 76 1.24 -9.03 18.37
C TYR A 76 2.30 -10.05 17.98
N ILE A 77 3.19 -9.66 17.06
CA ILE A 77 4.34 -10.48 16.67
C ILE A 77 5.60 -9.79 17.19
N GLN A 78 6.62 -10.56 17.58
CA GLN A 78 7.91 -10.01 17.99
C GLN A 78 8.47 -9.13 16.85
N GLY A 79 8.38 -7.80 17.04
CA GLY A 79 8.81 -6.81 16.05
C GLY A 79 7.70 -5.97 15.39
N GLY A 80 6.42 -6.17 15.70
CA GLY A 80 5.36 -5.31 15.17
C GLY A 80 3.92 -5.73 15.47
N LEU A 81 2.99 -4.91 15.00
CA LEU A 81 1.55 -5.20 14.99
C LEU A 81 1.19 -5.80 13.63
N LYS A 82 0.61 -7.00 13.61
CA LYS A 82 0.01 -7.58 12.42
C LYS A 82 -1.49 -7.32 12.49
N LEU A 83 -2.05 -6.58 11.53
CA LEU A 83 -3.47 -6.17 11.56
C LEU A 83 -4.41 -7.25 11.02
N GLY A 84 -3.95 -8.06 10.08
CA GLY A 84 -4.68 -9.16 9.48
C GLY A 84 -3.74 -10.19 8.83
N SER A 85 -4.31 -11.29 8.34
CA SER A 85 -3.59 -12.27 7.56
C SER A 85 -4.49 -13.18 6.74
N VAL A 86 -4.05 -13.51 5.54
CA VAL A 86 -4.59 -14.60 4.75
C VAL A 86 -3.57 -15.72 4.59
N GLN A 87 -4.02 -16.96 4.78
CA GLN A 87 -3.19 -18.13 4.53
C GLN A 87 -3.18 -18.44 3.04
N VAL A 88 -1.98 -18.45 2.46
CA VAL A 88 -1.77 -18.82 1.07
C VAL A 88 -0.89 -20.06 1.02
N GLY A 89 -1.27 -21.04 0.18
CA GLY A 89 -0.48 -22.25 -0.03
C GLY A 89 0.91 -21.94 -0.60
N LYS A 90 1.84 -22.90 -0.48
CA LYS A 90 3.16 -22.77 -1.12
C LYS A 90 3.00 -22.58 -2.62
N ALA A 91 3.65 -21.56 -3.18
CA ALA A 91 3.71 -21.32 -4.61
C ALA A 91 5.15 -21.15 -5.10
N ASP A 92 5.34 -21.19 -6.41
CA ASP A 92 6.61 -20.86 -7.06
C ASP A 92 6.91 -19.35 -6.99
N ILE A 93 8.16 -18.97 -7.32
CA ILE A 93 8.67 -17.59 -7.22
C ILE A 93 7.78 -16.59 -7.95
N VAL A 94 7.27 -16.94 -9.13
CA VAL A 94 6.47 -16.03 -9.96
C VAL A 94 5.09 -15.81 -9.33
N ARG A 95 4.42 -16.88 -8.90
CA ARG A 95 3.12 -16.75 -8.21
C ARG A 95 3.26 -16.02 -6.88
N ASN A 96 4.29 -16.34 -6.08
CA ASN A 96 4.57 -15.65 -4.81
C ASN A 96 4.79 -14.15 -5.02
N PHE A 97 5.48 -13.75 -6.09
CA PHE A 97 5.63 -12.34 -6.45
C PHE A 97 4.29 -11.66 -6.71
N PHE A 98 3.47 -12.23 -7.61
CA PHE A 98 2.17 -11.66 -7.95
C PHE A 98 1.24 -11.54 -6.75
N ILE A 99 1.25 -12.55 -5.86
CA ILE A 99 0.49 -12.52 -4.61
C ILE A 99 1.04 -11.41 -3.71
N GLY A 100 2.35 -11.39 -3.44
CA GLY A 100 2.99 -10.43 -2.53
C GLY A 100 2.79 -8.95 -2.90
N ILE A 101 2.78 -8.63 -4.20
CA ILE A 101 2.56 -7.26 -4.69
C ILE A 101 1.08 -6.90 -4.91
N ALA A 102 0.17 -7.88 -4.84
CA ALA A 102 -1.24 -7.66 -5.16
C ALA A 102 -1.89 -6.56 -4.33
N PRO A 103 -1.71 -6.48 -2.99
CA PRO A 103 -2.29 -5.40 -2.18
C PRO A 103 -1.78 -4.01 -2.57
N PHE A 104 -0.50 -3.92 -2.96
CA PHE A 104 0.10 -2.67 -3.39
C PHE A 104 -0.50 -2.20 -4.72
N ILE A 105 -0.65 -3.12 -5.68
CA ILE A 105 -1.25 -2.81 -6.99
C ILE A 105 -2.73 -2.44 -6.83
N SER A 106 -3.52 -3.28 -6.18
CA SER A 106 -4.95 -3.05 -5.99
C SER A 106 -5.23 -1.80 -5.16
N GLY A 107 -4.47 -1.59 -4.08
CA GLY A 107 -4.56 -0.42 -3.23
C GLY A 107 -4.20 0.86 -3.96
N THR A 108 -3.13 0.86 -4.76
CA THR A 108 -2.76 2.03 -5.58
C THR A 108 -3.84 2.33 -6.63
N ILE A 109 -4.35 1.32 -7.34
CA ILE A 109 -5.43 1.52 -8.32
C ILE A 109 -6.67 2.09 -7.64
N LEU A 110 -7.11 1.48 -6.53
CA LEU A 110 -8.31 1.90 -5.81
C LEU A 110 -8.16 3.32 -5.25
N LEU A 111 -7.00 3.65 -4.70
CA LEU A 111 -6.66 4.99 -4.21
C LEU A 111 -6.78 6.03 -5.33
N LEU A 112 -6.16 5.77 -6.50
CA LEU A 112 -6.21 6.68 -7.64
C LEU A 112 -7.63 6.83 -8.19
N VAL A 113 -8.41 5.74 -8.24
CA VAL A 113 -9.81 5.77 -8.69
C VAL A 113 -10.70 6.58 -7.75
N ILE A 114 -10.55 6.40 -6.42
CA ILE A 114 -11.31 7.18 -5.43
C ILE A 114 -11.01 8.67 -5.60
N ILE A 115 -9.73 9.05 -5.69
CA ILE A 115 -9.33 10.44 -5.85
C ILE A 115 -9.88 11.02 -7.17
N TYR A 116 -9.76 10.27 -8.26
CA TYR A 116 -10.32 10.66 -9.55
C TYR A 116 -11.83 10.94 -9.46
N ILE A 117 -12.62 10.00 -8.92
CA ILE A 117 -14.08 10.14 -8.81
C ILE A 117 -14.43 11.37 -7.96
N VAL A 118 -13.78 11.55 -6.82
CA VAL A 118 -14.06 12.69 -5.91
C VAL A 118 -13.79 14.02 -6.60
N LEU A 119 -12.69 14.12 -7.36
CA LEU A 119 -12.32 15.32 -8.12
C LEU A 119 -13.25 15.55 -9.32
N SER A 120 -13.65 14.50 -10.04
CA SER A 120 -14.47 14.61 -11.27
C SER A 120 -15.92 14.95 -11.00
N TYR A 121 -16.51 14.43 -9.92
CA TYR A 121 -17.93 14.60 -9.62
C TYR A 121 -18.21 15.69 -8.57
N SER A 122 -17.21 16.52 -8.25
CA SER A 122 -17.32 17.62 -7.28
C SER A 122 -17.93 17.18 -5.93
N PHE A 123 -17.58 15.97 -5.48
CA PHE A 123 -18.11 15.40 -4.24
C PHE A 123 -17.72 16.20 -2.98
N PHE A 124 -16.80 17.15 -3.12
CA PHE A 124 -16.51 18.20 -2.13
C PHE A 124 -17.73 19.03 -1.71
N ALA A 125 -18.80 19.06 -2.52
CA ALA A 125 -20.05 19.74 -2.15
C ALA A 125 -20.77 19.05 -0.98
N SER A 126 -20.57 17.74 -0.77
CA SER A 126 -21.15 17.01 0.35
C SER A 126 -20.10 16.77 1.43
N PHE A 127 -20.33 17.35 2.60
CA PHE A 127 -19.43 17.20 3.75
C PHE A 127 -19.23 15.72 4.13
N GLY A 128 -20.31 14.94 4.17
CA GLY A 128 -20.23 13.51 4.54
C GLY A 128 -19.41 12.67 3.56
N ILE A 129 -19.61 12.88 2.25
CA ILE A 129 -18.86 12.14 1.21
C ILE A 129 -17.39 12.55 1.22
N THR A 130 -17.10 13.83 1.44
CA THR A 130 -15.73 14.34 1.54
C THR A 130 -14.97 13.69 2.68
N ILE A 131 -15.55 13.67 3.89
CA ILE A 131 -14.92 13.06 5.06
C ILE A 131 -14.73 11.55 4.86
N LEU A 132 -15.74 10.86 4.33
CA LEU A 132 -15.63 9.42 4.03
C LEU A 132 -14.53 9.14 3.01
N SER A 133 -14.42 9.97 1.97
CA SER A 133 -13.41 9.80 0.93
C SER A 133 -11.99 10.04 1.46
N LEU A 134 -11.79 11.09 2.27
CA LEU A 134 -10.51 11.36 2.93
C LEU A 134 -10.13 10.22 3.87
N TYR A 135 -11.10 9.69 4.63
CA TYR A 135 -10.89 8.53 5.48
C TYR A 135 -10.49 7.29 4.68
N LEU A 136 -11.17 6.99 3.56
CA LEU A 136 -10.81 5.85 2.70
C LEU A 136 -9.43 6.02 2.07
N VAL A 137 -9.11 7.21 1.55
CA VAL A 137 -7.78 7.52 1.00
C VAL A 137 -6.70 7.32 2.07
N PHE A 138 -6.94 7.81 3.28
CA PHE A 138 -6.05 7.65 4.43
C PHE A 138 -5.85 6.17 4.78
N VAL A 139 -6.93 5.42 4.97
CA VAL A 139 -6.86 4.02 5.36
C VAL A 139 -6.19 3.18 4.28
N ILE A 140 -6.58 3.33 3.01
CA ILE A 140 -6.00 2.56 1.90
C ILE A 140 -4.51 2.87 1.74
N SER A 141 -4.11 4.15 1.75
CA SER A 141 -2.69 4.50 1.61
C SER A 141 -1.83 3.95 2.76
N ASN A 142 -2.37 3.87 3.97
CA ASN A 142 -1.65 3.35 5.13
C ASN A 142 -1.68 1.81 5.25
N THR A 143 -2.57 1.12 4.54
CA THR A 143 -2.63 -0.35 4.55
C THR A 143 -2.21 -1.02 3.24
N MET A 144 -2.09 -0.31 2.12
CA MET A 144 -1.77 -0.93 0.82
C MET A 144 -0.32 -1.43 0.73
N PHE A 145 0.56 -0.93 1.60
CA PHE A 145 1.96 -1.34 1.59
C PHE A 145 2.12 -2.74 2.20
N SER A 146 2.63 -3.64 1.36
CA SER A 146 2.98 -5.02 1.67
C SER A 146 3.88 -5.14 2.90
N SER A 147 3.60 -6.11 3.77
CA SER A 147 4.43 -6.39 4.93
C SER A 147 5.78 -6.98 4.51
N ARG A 148 6.74 -7.08 5.45
CA ARG A 148 8.07 -7.69 5.15
C ARG A 148 7.93 -9.10 4.55
N LYS A 149 6.98 -9.88 5.04
CA LYS A 149 6.71 -11.23 4.55
C LYS A 149 6.19 -11.22 3.10
N ASP A 150 5.34 -10.25 2.78
CA ASP A 150 4.76 -10.10 1.43
C ASP A 150 5.82 -9.64 0.41
N MET A 151 6.87 -8.95 0.88
CA MET A 151 7.99 -8.53 0.05
C MET A 151 9.01 -9.65 -0.25
N GLU A 152 9.02 -10.75 0.50
CA GLU A 152 9.96 -11.86 0.27
C GLU A 152 9.85 -12.41 -1.17
N GLY A 153 8.63 -12.68 -1.63
CA GLY A 153 8.38 -13.14 -3.01
C GLY A 153 8.80 -12.12 -4.07
N ALA A 154 8.73 -10.82 -3.77
CA ALA A 154 9.19 -9.78 -4.67
C ALA A 154 10.71 -9.72 -4.80
N VAL A 155 11.42 -9.83 -3.67
CA VAL A 155 12.89 -9.88 -3.68
C VAL A 155 13.37 -11.10 -4.47
N GLU A 156 12.78 -12.28 -4.24
CA GLU A 156 13.12 -13.51 -4.97
C GLU A 156 12.94 -13.35 -6.49
N PHE A 157 11.84 -12.73 -6.92
CA PHE A 157 11.55 -12.50 -8.33
C PHE A 157 12.47 -11.46 -8.96
N PHE A 158 12.83 -10.38 -8.25
CA PHE A 158 13.80 -9.41 -8.75
C PHE A 158 15.19 -10.03 -8.93
N ILE A 159 15.60 -10.91 -8.03
CA ILE A 159 16.86 -11.67 -8.17
C ILE A 159 16.79 -12.55 -9.42
N LEU A 160 15.69 -13.28 -9.62
CA LEU A 160 15.49 -14.12 -10.82
C LEU A 160 15.61 -13.30 -12.10
N ILE A 161 14.92 -12.15 -12.19
CA ILE A 161 15.01 -11.25 -13.34
C ILE A 161 16.43 -10.73 -13.54
N ALA A 162 17.12 -10.31 -12.48
CA ALA A 162 18.48 -9.80 -12.57
C ALA A 162 19.44 -10.84 -13.16
N VAL A 163 19.31 -12.11 -12.76
CA VAL A 163 20.09 -13.22 -13.32
C VAL A 163 19.80 -13.40 -14.81
N PHE A 164 18.53 -13.38 -15.22
CA PHE A 164 18.17 -13.49 -16.64
C PHE A 164 18.69 -12.30 -17.46
N LEU A 165 18.53 -11.06 -16.98
CA LEU A 165 19.02 -9.87 -17.67
C LEU A 165 20.53 -9.87 -17.82
N LEU A 166 21.26 -10.30 -16.78
CA LEU A 166 22.71 -10.48 -16.85
C LEU A 166 23.09 -11.53 -17.91
N ALA A 167 22.39 -12.65 -17.96
CA ALA A 167 22.60 -13.67 -18.99
C ALA A 167 22.33 -13.13 -20.40
N PHE A 168 21.22 -12.41 -20.61
CA PHE A 168 20.89 -11.77 -21.89
C PHE A 168 21.96 -10.76 -22.33
N TYR A 169 22.45 -9.95 -21.38
CA TYR A 169 23.53 -8.99 -21.62
C TYR A 169 24.82 -9.69 -22.06
N LEU A 170 25.20 -10.77 -21.36
CA LEU A 170 26.38 -11.58 -21.69
C LEU A 170 26.24 -12.30 -23.04
N LEU A 171 25.01 -12.66 -23.43
CA LEU A 171 24.69 -13.27 -24.74
C LEU A 171 24.62 -12.24 -25.87
N GLY A 172 24.78 -10.93 -25.59
CA GLY A 172 24.77 -9.87 -26.61
C GLY A 172 23.42 -9.64 -27.27
N LEU A 173 22.32 -10.13 -26.66
CA LEU A 173 20.97 -9.96 -27.19
C LEU A 173 20.53 -8.50 -26.99
N ARG A 174 20.31 -7.80 -28.10
CA ARG A 174 19.81 -6.42 -28.11
C ARG A 174 18.29 -6.45 -28.21
N PHE A 175 17.62 -5.76 -27.29
CA PHE A 175 16.19 -5.55 -27.36
C PHE A 175 15.90 -4.38 -28.28
N ASP A 176 15.01 -4.58 -29.26
CA ASP A 176 14.55 -3.51 -30.14
C ASP A 176 13.83 -2.41 -29.34
N THR A 177 13.90 -1.17 -29.86
CA THR A 177 13.32 0.01 -29.24
C THR A 177 11.80 -0.10 -29.11
N ILE A 178 11.29 0.06 -27.89
CA ILE A 178 9.87 0.21 -27.57
C ILE A 178 9.29 1.39 -28.37
N SER A 179 8.06 1.24 -28.90
CA SER A 179 7.42 2.29 -29.70
C SER A 179 7.24 3.59 -28.90
N LEU A 180 7.57 4.73 -29.52
CA LEU A 180 7.49 6.06 -28.89
C LEU A 180 6.07 6.42 -28.42
N ASN A 181 5.04 5.90 -29.10
CA ASN A 181 3.63 6.12 -28.72
C ASN A 181 3.25 5.39 -27.43
N PHE A 182 3.83 4.22 -27.17
CA PHE A 182 3.59 3.52 -25.92
C PHE A 182 4.21 4.29 -24.74
N LEU A 183 5.44 4.78 -24.91
CA LEU A 183 6.14 5.58 -23.90
C LEU A 183 5.37 6.86 -23.50
N SER A 184 4.70 7.53 -24.44
CA SER A 184 3.97 8.78 -24.16
C SER A 184 2.70 8.56 -23.32
N ILE A 185 1.94 7.50 -23.60
CA ILE A 185 0.74 7.12 -22.82
C ILE A 185 1.13 6.85 -21.36
N PHE A 186 2.19 6.05 -21.14
CA PHE A 186 2.67 5.74 -19.79
C PHE A 186 3.11 7.00 -19.05
N ASN A 187 3.85 7.89 -19.70
CA ASN A 187 4.30 9.12 -19.07
C ASN A 187 3.13 10.03 -18.66
N HIS A 188 2.05 10.06 -19.44
CA HIS A 188 0.82 10.78 -19.07
C HIS A 188 0.11 10.16 -17.87
N MET A 189 -0.03 8.83 -17.84
CA MET A 189 -0.63 8.11 -16.70
C MET A 189 0.15 8.36 -15.41
N PHE A 190 1.49 8.29 -15.45
CA PHE A 190 2.33 8.58 -14.28
C PHE A 190 2.22 10.04 -13.84
N LYS A 191 2.06 10.98 -14.77
CA LYS A 191 1.87 12.39 -14.44
C LYS A 191 0.58 12.59 -13.63
N ILE A 192 -0.54 12.04 -14.08
CA ILE A 192 -1.83 12.13 -13.36
C ILE A 192 -1.72 11.45 -12.00
N GLY A 193 -1.12 10.25 -11.95
CA GLY A 193 -0.90 9.51 -10.72
C GLY A 193 -0.11 10.32 -9.68
N SER A 194 0.96 11.00 -10.11
CA SER A 194 1.77 11.84 -9.21
C SER A 194 0.96 12.96 -8.56
N TYR A 195 0.11 13.65 -9.33
CA TYR A 195 -0.75 14.69 -8.77
C TYR A 195 -1.72 14.13 -7.73
N TYR A 196 -2.25 12.92 -7.93
CA TYR A 196 -3.20 12.31 -6.98
C TYR A 196 -2.50 11.82 -5.72
N LEU A 197 -1.26 11.34 -5.79
CA LEU A 197 -0.49 10.92 -4.62
C LEU A 197 -0.16 12.05 -3.64
N LEU A 198 -0.24 13.31 -4.08
CA LEU A 198 -0.09 14.46 -3.17
C LEU A 198 -1.18 14.51 -2.08
N VAL A 199 -2.37 13.98 -2.37
CA VAL A 199 -3.50 13.98 -1.42
C VAL A 199 -3.19 13.12 -0.18
N PRO A 200 -2.91 11.80 -0.29
CA PRO A 200 -2.57 10.99 0.88
C PRO A 200 -1.29 11.47 1.58
N LEU A 201 -0.28 11.94 0.82
CA LEU A 201 0.94 12.52 1.42
C LEU A 201 0.61 13.71 2.32
N GLY A 202 -0.26 14.62 1.86
CA GLY A 202 -0.70 15.77 2.64
C GLY A 202 -1.46 15.37 3.91
N ILE A 203 -2.34 14.37 3.82
CA ILE A 203 -3.10 13.84 4.96
C ILE A 203 -2.15 13.26 6.02
N ASP A 204 -1.20 12.43 5.61
CA ASP A 204 -0.29 11.78 6.54
C ASP A 204 0.66 12.78 7.22
N ILE A 205 1.20 13.75 6.46
CA ILE A 205 2.03 14.84 7.03
C ILE A 205 1.22 15.65 8.06
N PHE A 206 -0.05 15.95 7.75
CA PHE A 206 -0.93 16.64 8.68
C PHE A 206 -1.14 15.84 9.97
N ILE A 207 -1.39 14.53 9.89
CA ILE A 207 -1.57 13.68 11.07
C ILE A 207 -0.28 13.58 11.91
N ILE A 208 0.88 13.41 11.27
CA ILE A 208 2.18 13.35 11.96
C ILE A 208 2.46 14.67 12.70
N THR A 209 2.25 15.81 12.03
CA THR A 209 2.49 17.12 12.65
C THR A 209 1.51 17.40 13.78
N PHE A 210 0.21 17.09 13.60
CA PHE A 210 -0.81 17.23 14.62
C PHE A 210 -0.51 16.40 15.87
N THR A 211 -0.20 15.11 15.68
CA THR A 211 0.17 14.22 16.80
C THR A 211 1.46 14.67 17.49
N ALA A 212 2.46 15.14 16.73
CA ALA A 212 3.71 15.66 17.29
C ALA A 212 3.50 16.93 18.14
N ILE A 213 2.65 17.87 17.70
CA ILE A 213 2.34 19.09 18.46
C ILE A 213 1.71 18.74 19.80
N ILE A 214 0.75 17.82 19.81
CA ILE A 214 0.08 17.36 21.05
C ILE A 214 1.09 16.69 22.00
N PHE A 215 2.11 15.99 21.49
CA PHE A 215 3.13 15.38 22.35
C PHE A 215 4.21 16.32 22.83
N ARG A 216 4.47 17.42 22.14
CA ARG A 216 5.50 18.38 22.56
C ARG A 216 5.03 19.29 23.70
N SER A 217 3.73 19.32 24.01
CA SER A 217 3.15 20.16 25.06
C SER A 217 3.09 19.51 26.46
N HIS A 218 3.75 18.36 26.66
CA HIS A 218 3.88 17.65 27.94
C HIS A 218 5.31 17.15 28.13
#